data_AF-A0A3B0XIX1-F1
#
_entry.id   AF-A0A3B0XIX1-F1
#
_cell.length_a   1.000
_cell.length_b   1.000
_cell.length_c   1.000
_cell.angle_alpha   90.00
_cell.angle_beta   90.00
_cell.angle_gamma   90.00
#
_symmetry.space_group_name_H-M   'P 1'
#
loop_
_entity.id
_entity.type
_entity.pdbx_description
1 polymer ?
#
loop_
_entity_poly.entity_id
_entity_poly.type
_entity_poly.pdbx_seq_one_letter_code
_entity_poly.pdbx_strand_id
1 'polypeptide(L)'
;MLNLNFLKSCLVLCASIILASSVLSGCSSSSNSGAGSQENYNGPGSKWDLSLTGGATGNFNIDHFQTGDLVNPDYNVKGTYIRQSSGFVTLIVTEVTNFIGTNGPLVGETAWAIEVPGYAFLLKPTSGDQMIPMVESGSCPTADMTGNFVVVKKDLTNGGDSGASDAARDFFGTFNYDFASSVTTLPELRAITSGFPSLTSDPLPAATCASGILTFTDTILYLTSNGGGIVHLGTATPNDDEDDSFLFALSQKAITNVSNLDASYAGILFDQNATVGEQIQPIALTCTSGSCTGNIVDDITTGSLVSGSLANINLIGTVDSIANGLITGTISFDSTTGNLACMADIDSLGTGKKIISCVGQSPDNNANMFNVIFVSI
;
A
#
# COMPACT_ATOMS: atom_id res chain seq x y z
N MET A 1 2.39 16.62 -19.65
CA MET A 1 1.34 16.25 -20.64
C MET A 1 1.23 14.73 -20.63
N LEU A 2 0.19 14.19 -20.00
CA LEU A 2 -0.23 12.81 -20.29
C LEU A 2 -0.65 12.78 -21.76
N ASN A 3 0.25 12.30 -22.62
CA ASN A 3 -0.02 12.15 -24.04
C ASN A 3 -0.93 10.94 -24.21
N LEU A 4 -2.24 11.20 -24.14
CA LEU A 4 -3.37 10.29 -24.28
C LEU A 4 -3.54 9.72 -25.71
N ASN A 5 -2.45 9.42 -26.43
CA ASN A 5 -2.54 8.78 -27.75
C ASN A 5 -2.69 7.25 -27.69
N PHE A 6 -2.62 6.63 -26.50
CA PHE A 6 -2.80 5.17 -26.38
C PHE A 6 -4.27 4.75 -26.21
N LEU A 7 -5.11 5.57 -25.57
CA LEU A 7 -6.50 5.21 -25.23
C LEU A 7 -7.52 5.36 -26.38
N LYS A 8 -7.15 5.94 -27.54
CA LYS A 8 -8.11 6.21 -28.63
C LYS A 8 -8.02 5.31 -29.86
N SER A 9 -7.03 4.42 -29.96
CA SER A 9 -6.77 3.71 -31.22
C SER A 9 -7.22 2.25 -31.30
N CYS A 10 -7.87 1.68 -30.27
CA CYS A 10 -8.29 0.26 -30.27
C CYS A 10 -9.79 0.01 -30.10
N LEU A 11 -10.65 1.03 -30.22
CA LEU A 11 -12.09 0.91 -29.93
C LEU A 11 -12.98 1.03 -31.16
N VAL A 12 -12.63 0.33 -32.25
CA VAL A 12 -13.57 -0.01 -33.34
C VAL A 12 -13.16 -1.35 -33.97
N LEU A 13 -13.50 -2.48 -33.34
CA LEU A 13 -14.12 -3.65 -33.97
C LEU A 13 -14.25 -4.81 -32.96
N CYS A 14 -15.31 -5.60 -33.16
CA CYS A 14 -15.60 -6.90 -32.53
C CYS A 14 -16.29 -6.87 -31.16
N ALA A 15 -17.59 -6.58 -31.23
CA ALA A 15 -18.57 -7.26 -30.39
C ALA A 15 -18.51 -8.77 -30.66
N SER A 16 -18.35 -9.60 -29.62
CA SER A 16 -18.77 -11.01 -29.60
C SER A 16 -18.78 -11.57 -28.16
N ILE A 17 -20.00 -11.75 -27.63
CA ILE A 17 -20.48 -12.85 -26.78
C ILE A 17 -19.47 -13.40 -25.74
N ILE A 18 -19.68 -13.07 -24.46
CA ILE A 18 -19.20 -13.92 -23.35
C ILE A 18 -20.43 -14.54 -22.67
N LEU A 19 -20.53 -15.86 -22.80
CA LEU A 19 -21.47 -16.69 -22.05
C LEU A 19 -21.14 -16.61 -20.56
N ALA A 20 -22.19 -16.45 -19.76
CA ALA A 20 -22.16 -16.62 -18.33
C ALA A 20 -21.75 -18.05 -17.96
N SER A 21 -20.58 -18.18 -17.36
CA SER A 21 -20.17 -19.36 -16.58
C SER A 21 -20.14 -18.95 -15.12
N SER A 22 -21.25 -19.18 -14.43
CA SER A 22 -21.36 -19.07 -12.98
C SER A 22 -20.39 -20.05 -12.32
N VAL A 23 -19.34 -19.56 -11.68
CA VAL A 23 -18.52 -20.35 -10.75
C VAL A 23 -18.97 -20.03 -9.32
N LEU A 24 -19.86 -20.89 -8.83
CA LEU A 24 -20.06 -21.12 -7.41
C LEU A 24 -18.80 -21.79 -6.87
N SER A 25 -18.01 -21.08 -6.07
CA SER A 25 -17.10 -21.69 -5.10
C SER A 25 -17.69 -21.45 -3.70
N GLY A 26 -17.82 -22.55 -2.96
CA GLY A 26 -18.74 -22.67 -1.84
C GLY A 26 -18.28 -21.97 -0.57
N CYS A 27 -19.20 -21.19 0.01
CA CYS A 27 -19.26 -20.99 1.45
C CYS A 27 -19.55 -22.34 2.11
N SER A 28 -18.54 -23.03 2.62
CA SER A 28 -18.74 -24.01 3.69
C SER A 28 -18.75 -23.26 5.02
N SER A 29 -19.93 -22.85 5.45
CA SER A 29 -20.18 -22.39 6.81
C SER A 29 -20.11 -23.59 7.77
N SER A 30 -18.89 -24.02 8.11
CA SER A 30 -18.66 -24.94 9.24
C SER A 30 -18.46 -24.10 10.50
N SER A 31 -19.52 -24.02 11.30
CA SER A 31 -19.47 -23.60 12.69
C SER A 31 -18.55 -24.53 13.48
N ASN A 32 -17.29 -24.14 13.67
CA ASN A 32 -16.32 -24.87 14.45
C ASN A 32 -15.80 -24.03 15.62
N SER A 33 -16.06 -24.58 16.81
CA SER A 33 -15.55 -24.18 18.11
C SER A 33 -14.01 -24.10 18.14
N GLY A 34 -13.47 -22.95 18.55
CA GLY A 34 -12.12 -22.82 19.09
C GLY A 34 -10.95 -22.71 18.11
N ALA A 35 -11.19 -22.46 16.81
CA ALA A 35 -10.12 -22.12 15.88
C ALA A 35 -9.57 -20.71 16.19
N GLY A 36 -8.25 -20.55 16.29
CA GLY A 36 -7.63 -19.22 16.40
C GLY A 36 -8.07 -18.31 15.25
N SER A 37 -8.06 -17.00 15.47
CA SER A 37 -8.32 -16.01 14.42
C SER A 37 -7.43 -16.30 13.22
N GLN A 38 -8.05 -16.45 12.04
CA GLN A 38 -7.35 -16.51 10.77
C GLN A 38 -7.52 -15.15 10.08
N GLU A 39 -6.41 -14.55 9.71
CA GLU A 39 -6.37 -13.29 8.95
C GLU A 39 -5.80 -13.61 7.58
N ASN A 40 -6.45 -13.10 6.53
CA ASN A 40 -6.01 -13.32 5.15
C ASN A 40 -5.80 -11.97 4.47
N TYR A 41 -4.75 -11.89 3.66
CA TYR A 41 -4.41 -10.70 2.89
C TYR A 41 -4.10 -11.06 1.44
N ASN A 42 -4.48 -10.22 0.48
CA ASN A 42 -4.13 -10.31 -0.95
C ASN A 42 -3.33 -9.09 -1.39
N GLY A 43 -2.27 -9.29 -2.18
CA GLY A 43 -1.42 -8.24 -2.73
C GLY A 43 -1.60 -8.00 -4.24
N PRO A 44 -0.82 -7.05 -4.82
CA PRO A 44 -0.91 -6.66 -6.21
C PRO A 44 -0.95 -7.83 -7.19
N GLY A 45 -1.87 -7.73 -8.15
CA GLY A 45 -2.12 -8.75 -9.18
C GLY A 45 -2.66 -10.10 -8.68
N SER A 46 -3.06 -10.21 -7.40
CA SER A 46 -3.39 -11.47 -6.72
C SER A 46 -2.22 -12.44 -6.79
N LYS A 47 -1.02 -11.88 -6.97
CA LYS A 47 0.21 -12.63 -7.07
C LYS A 47 0.75 -12.98 -5.69
N TRP A 48 0.16 -12.44 -4.62
CA TRP A 48 0.60 -12.66 -3.25
C TRP A 48 -0.62 -12.87 -2.37
N ASP A 49 -0.70 -14.02 -1.73
CA ASP A 49 -1.70 -14.32 -0.72
C ASP A 49 -0.98 -14.65 0.59
N LEU A 50 -1.35 -13.97 1.66
CA LEU A 50 -0.86 -14.23 3.01
C LEU A 50 -2.00 -14.72 3.87
N SER A 51 -1.78 -15.82 4.61
CA SER A 51 -2.65 -16.22 5.71
C SER A 51 -1.86 -16.30 7.01
N LEU A 52 -2.43 -15.72 8.06
CA LEU A 52 -1.92 -15.76 9.43
C LEU A 52 -2.89 -16.57 10.28
N THR A 53 -2.36 -17.51 11.07
CA THR A 53 -3.15 -18.28 12.03
C THR A 53 -2.54 -18.12 13.42
N GLY A 54 -3.33 -17.65 14.37
CA GLY A 54 -2.87 -17.40 15.75
C GLY A 54 -3.27 -16.02 16.27
N GLY A 55 -2.57 -15.57 17.32
CA GLY A 55 -2.74 -14.25 17.93
C GLY A 55 -1.44 -13.47 17.88
N ALA A 56 -0.89 -13.04 19.02
CA ALA A 56 0.41 -12.35 19.05
C ALA A 56 1.57 -13.17 18.45
N THR A 57 1.47 -14.50 18.50
CA THR A 57 2.39 -15.44 17.86
C THR A 57 1.58 -16.49 17.10
N GLY A 58 2.09 -16.93 15.96
CA GLY A 58 1.36 -17.89 15.14
C GLY A 58 2.16 -18.43 13.96
N ASN A 59 1.44 -19.01 13.00
CA ASN A 59 2.01 -19.50 11.74
C ASN A 59 1.56 -18.61 10.58
N PHE A 60 2.43 -18.43 9.60
CA PHE A 60 2.10 -17.78 8.34
C PHE A 60 2.24 -18.74 7.16
N ASN A 61 1.48 -18.48 6.10
CA ASN A 61 1.64 -19.08 4.78
C ASN A 61 1.49 -17.98 3.72
N ILE A 62 2.53 -17.80 2.91
CA ILE A 62 2.58 -16.88 1.77
C ILE A 62 2.59 -17.72 0.50
N ASP A 63 1.63 -17.49 -0.38
CA ASP A 63 1.58 -18.02 -1.73
C ASP A 63 1.90 -16.91 -2.72
N HIS A 64 2.69 -17.22 -3.74
CA HIS A 64 2.88 -16.36 -4.90
C HIS A 64 2.51 -17.05 -6.21
N PHE A 65 2.06 -16.22 -7.17
CA PHE A 65 1.55 -16.64 -8.47
C PHE A 65 2.15 -15.77 -9.60
N GLN A 66 2.70 -16.35 -10.67
CA GLN A 66 3.31 -15.57 -11.76
C GLN A 66 2.31 -14.72 -12.56
N THR A 67 1.15 -15.26 -12.93
CA THR A 67 0.04 -14.54 -13.59
C THR A 67 -1.19 -15.43 -13.75
N GLY A 68 -2.39 -14.94 -13.39
CA GLY A 68 -3.70 -15.44 -13.83
C GLY A 68 -4.16 -16.84 -13.33
N ASP A 69 -3.24 -17.75 -13.02
CA ASP A 69 -3.51 -19.02 -12.37
C ASP A 69 -3.43 -18.85 -10.85
N LEU A 70 -4.55 -18.48 -10.23
CA LEU A 70 -4.69 -18.36 -8.77
C LEU A 70 -4.91 -19.72 -8.08
N VAL A 71 -4.73 -20.83 -8.80
CA VAL A 71 -4.96 -22.19 -8.28
C VAL A 71 -3.65 -22.85 -7.88
N ASN A 72 -2.57 -22.62 -8.64
CA ASN A 72 -1.28 -23.26 -8.42
C ASN A 72 -0.21 -22.22 -8.13
N PRO A 73 0.20 -22.04 -6.86
CA PRO A 73 1.27 -21.11 -6.54
C PRO A 73 2.59 -21.61 -7.16
N ASP A 74 3.29 -20.73 -7.87
CA ASP A 74 4.66 -20.98 -8.33
C ASP A 74 5.67 -20.81 -7.20
N TYR A 75 5.20 -20.32 -6.05
CA TYR A 75 6.03 -20.15 -4.89
C TYR A 75 5.22 -20.20 -3.59
N ASN A 76 5.63 -21.01 -2.62
CA ASN A 76 4.96 -21.10 -1.32
C ASN A 76 5.99 -21.03 -0.18
N VAL A 77 5.75 -20.14 0.78
CA VAL A 77 6.61 -19.91 1.96
C VAL A 77 5.79 -20.04 3.22
N LYS A 78 6.23 -20.90 4.14
CA LYS A 78 5.60 -21.09 5.44
C LYS A 78 6.58 -20.83 6.56
N GLY A 79 6.03 -20.44 7.70
CA GLY A 79 6.83 -20.16 8.87
C GLY A 79 6.04 -19.79 10.09
N THR A 80 6.75 -19.26 11.07
CA THR A 80 6.16 -18.68 12.28
C THR A 80 6.27 -17.17 12.25
N TYR A 81 5.36 -16.49 12.93
CA TYR A 81 5.43 -15.05 13.12
C TYR A 81 5.29 -14.64 14.58
N ILE A 82 5.85 -13.47 14.89
CA ILE A 82 5.78 -12.82 16.20
C ILE A 82 5.46 -11.33 15.97
N ARG A 83 4.37 -10.86 16.58
CA ARG A 83 4.06 -9.43 16.68
C ARG A 83 4.89 -8.83 17.82
N GLN A 84 5.82 -7.96 17.47
CA GLN A 84 6.75 -7.34 18.41
C GLN A 84 6.09 -6.15 19.12
N SER A 85 6.52 -5.86 20.35
CA SER A 85 6.08 -4.67 21.08
C SER A 85 6.55 -3.36 20.46
N SER A 86 7.54 -3.43 19.56
CA SER A 86 8.02 -2.31 18.74
C SER A 86 7.06 -1.94 17.61
N GLY A 87 5.97 -2.69 17.39
CA GLY A 87 5.00 -2.45 16.32
C GLY A 87 5.28 -3.21 15.01
N PHE A 88 6.42 -3.91 14.91
CA PHE A 88 6.75 -4.74 13.75
C PHE A 88 6.24 -6.17 13.89
N VAL A 89 6.08 -6.86 12.77
CA VAL A 89 5.87 -8.31 12.71
C VAL A 89 7.14 -8.96 12.19
N THR A 90 7.68 -9.92 12.93
CA THR A 90 8.81 -10.75 12.49
C THR A 90 8.27 -12.06 11.91
N LEU A 91 8.73 -12.44 10.71
CA LEU A 91 8.39 -13.70 10.05
C LEU A 91 9.64 -14.55 9.94
N ILE A 92 9.60 -15.80 10.43
CA ILE A 92 10.71 -16.74 10.40
C ILE A 92 10.34 -17.90 9.48
N VAL A 93 11.07 -18.05 8.37
CA VAL A 93 10.80 -19.07 7.35
C VAL A 93 11.16 -20.46 7.90
N THR A 94 10.22 -21.39 7.84
CA THR A 94 10.45 -22.80 8.23
C THR A 94 10.40 -23.75 7.05
N GLU A 95 9.69 -23.39 5.99
CA GLU A 95 9.50 -24.24 4.82
C GLU A 95 9.32 -23.38 3.57
N VAL A 96 9.91 -23.80 2.46
CA VAL A 96 9.75 -23.21 1.14
C VAL A 96 9.48 -24.32 0.15
N THR A 97 8.37 -24.25 -0.57
CA THR A 97 7.96 -25.24 -1.56
C THR A 97 7.62 -24.58 -2.90
N ASN A 98 7.55 -25.41 -3.96
CA ASN A 98 7.24 -25.02 -5.34
C ASN A 98 8.16 -23.98 -5.97
N PHE A 99 9.28 -23.61 -5.34
CA PHE A 99 10.14 -22.53 -5.82
C PHE A 99 10.76 -22.79 -7.20
N ILE A 100 10.35 -21.97 -8.17
CA ILE A 100 10.94 -21.91 -9.51
C ILE A 100 11.87 -20.69 -9.59
N GLY A 101 13.13 -20.82 -9.16
CA GLY A 101 14.11 -19.74 -9.23
C GLY A 101 15.39 -19.97 -8.42
N THR A 102 16.21 -18.92 -8.23
CA THR A 102 17.45 -18.96 -7.42
C THR A 102 17.48 -17.99 -6.24
N ASN A 103 16.51 -17.08 -6.11
CA ASN A 103 16.57 -15.92 -5.21
C ASN A 103 15.44 -15.84 -4.15
N GLY A 104 14.76 -16.94 -3.84
CA GLY A 104 13.72 -16.97 -2.80
C GLY A 104 14.33 -17.13 -1.40
N PRO A 105 13.62 -16.77 -0.32
CA PRO A 105 14.10 -16.96 1.03
C PRO A 105 14.58 -18.37 1.35
N LEU A 106 15.57 -18.44 2.23
CA LEU A 106 16.06 -19.69 2.79
C LEU A 106 15.35 -20.02 4.11
N VAL A 107 15.27 -21.32 4.42
CA VAL A 107 14.78 -21.76 5.74
C VAL A 107 15.66 -21.18 6.84
N GLY A 108 15.04 -20.57 7.84
CA GLY A 108 15.70 -19.84 8.93
C GLY A 108 15.89 -18.35 8.65
N GLU A 109 15.66 -17.87 7.43
CA GLU A 109 15.67 -16.44 7.16
C GLU A 109 14.50 -15.73 7.84
N THR A 110 14.75 -14.46 8.13
CA THR A 110 13.78 -13.59 8.78
C THR A 110 13.39 -12.46 7.84
N ALA A 111 12.10 -12.32 7.61
CA ALA A 111 11.50 -11.14 7.01
C ALA A 111 10.79 -10.33 8.10
N TRP A 112 10.41 -9.09 7.77
CA TRP A 112 9.61 -8.28 8.67
C TRP A 112 8.55 -7.49 7.91
N ALA A 113 7.53 -7.09 8.65
CA ALA A 113 6.39 -6.39 8.11
C ALA A 113 5.85 -5.36 9.09
N ILE A 114 5.02 -4.47 8.57
CA ILE A 114 4.10 -3.66 9.35
C ILE A 114 2.68 -4.14 9.06
N GLU A 115 1.93 -4.38 10.12
CA GLU A 115 0.52 -4.69 10.03
C GLU A 115 -0.28 -3.43 10.35
N VAL A 116 -1.16 -3.07 9.41
CA VAL A 116 -2.15 -2.00 9.53
C VAL A 116 -3.48 -2.69 9.87
N PRO A 117 -3.92 -2.69 11.14
CA PRO A 117 -5.02 -3.54 11.59
C PRO A 117 -6.30 -3.37 10.76
N GLY A 118 -6.76 -4.48 10.16
CA GLY A 118 -7.95 -4.59 9.31
C GLY A 118 -7.90 -3.81 7.99
N TYR A 119 -6.69 -3.42 7.56
CA TYR A 119 -6.47 -2.78 6.27
C TYR A 119 -5.45 -3.54 5.46
N ALA A 120 -4.20 -3.63 5.94
CA ALA A 120 -3.09 -4.07 5.12
C ALA A 120 -1.96 -4.73 5.92
N PHE A 121 -1.20 -5.57 5.23
CA PHE A 121 0.04 -6.15 5.67
C PHE A 121 1.14 -5.76 4.68
N LEU A 122 2.13 -5.02 5.14
CA LEU A 122 3.19 -4.46 4.31
C LEU A 122 4.48 -5.24 4.55
N LEU A 123 4.80 -6.16 3.66
CA LEU A 123 5.95 -7.06 3.80
C LEU A 123 7.20 -6.45 3.16
N LYS A 124 8.30 -6.42 3.92
CA LYS A 124 9.65 -6.26 3.37
C LYS A 124 10.22 -7.66 3.11
N PRO A 125 10.37 -8.09 1.84
CA PRO A 125 10.92 -9.40 1.52
C PRO A 125 12.38 -9.53 1.99
N THR A 126 12.87 -10.76 2.09
CA THR A 126 14.28 -11.02 2.50
C THR A 126 15.29 -10.56 1.45
N SER A 127 14.84 -10.38 0.21
CA SER A 127 15.60 -9.86 -0.92
C SER A 127 14.72 -8.95 -1.79
N GLY A 128 15.35 -8.00 -2.49
CA GLY A 128 14.67 -7.07 -3.39
C GLY A 128 14.30 -5.72 -2.75
N ASP A 129 13.92 -4.78 -3.63
CA ASP A 129 13.64 -3.38 -3.28
C ASP A 129 12.16 -3.01 -3.37
N GLN A 130 11.30 -3.99 -3.60
CA GLN A 130 9.86 -3.76 -3.68
C GLN A 130 9.14 -4.25 -2.43
N MET A 131 8.38 -3.34 -1.84
CA MET A 131 7.47 -3.67 -0.76
C MET A 131 6.35 -4.49 -1.37
N ILE A 132 5.91 -5.52 -0.65
CA ILE A 132 4.74 -6.31 -1.05
C ILE A 132 3.58 -5.84 -0.16
N PRO A 133 2.80 -4.84 -0.59
CA PRO A 133 1.61 -4.44 0.13
C PRO A 133 0.52 -5.48 -0.09
N MET A 134 -0.16 -5.93 0.94
CA MET A 134 -1.32 -6.82 0.85
C MET A 134 -2.46 -6.22 1.64
N VAL A 135 -3.70 -6.29 1.16
CA VAL A 135 -4.90 -5.82 1.88
C VAL A 135 -5.74 -6.98 2.39
N GLU A 136 -6.51 -6.74 3.44
CA GLU A 136 -7.40 -7.76 4.01
C GLU A 136 -8.33 -8.36 2.93
N SER A 137 -8.32 -9.68 2.83
CA SER A 137 -9.06 -10.43 1.82
C SER A 137 -10.57 -10.42 2.05
N GLY A 138 -11.34 -10.48 0.95
CA GLY A 138 -12.53 -11.32 0.95
C GLY A 138 -13.90 -10.65 1.03
N SER A 139 -14.04 -9.34 0.79
CA SER A 139 -15.39 -8.78 0.57
C SER A 139 -15.37 -7.51 -0.27
N CYS A 140 -16.28 -7.48 -1.25
CA CYS A 140 -16.62 -6.24 -1.91
C CYS A 140 -17.30 -5.27 -0.94
N PRO A 141 -17.14 -3.97 -1.14
CA PRO A 141 -17.87 -2.96 -0.38
C PRO A 141 -19.37 -3.17 -0.55
N THR A 142 -20.13 -2.99 0.52
CA THR A 142 -21.60 -3.12 0.54
C THR A 142 -22.33 -1.78 0.57
N ALA A 143 -21.56 -0.68 0.51
CA ALA A 143 -22.01 0.70 0.49
C ALA A 143 -20.99 1.54 -0.28
N ASP A 144 -21.37 2.79 -0.59
CA ASP A 144 -20.46 3.75 -1.21
C ASP A 144 -19.23 3.95 -0.33
N MET A 145 -18.06 4.07 -0.95
CA MET A 145 -16.81 4.35 -0.25
C MET A 145 -16.18 5.60 -0.80
N THR A 146 -15.73 6.46 0.11
CA THR A 146 -14.81 7.55 -0.23
C THR A 146 -13.51 7.32 0.53
N GLY A 147 -12.40 7.36 -0.21
CA GLY A 147 -11.07 7.15 0.32
C GLY A 147 -10.10 8.25 -0.11
N ASN A 148 -9.04 8.38 0.65
CA ASN A 148 -7.82 9.05 0.21
C ASN A 148 -6.87 8.00 -0.32
N PHE A 149 -6.03 8.36 -1.28
CA PHE A 149 -4.95 7.49 -1.74
C PHE A 149 -3.63 8.24 -1.78
N VAL A 150 -2.55 7.46 -1.65
CA VAL A 150 -1.18 7.88 -1.97
C VAL A 150 -0.54 6.83 -2.87
N VAL A 151 0.36 7.26 -3.74
CA VAL A 151 1.19 6.36 -4.55
C VAL A 151 2.26 5.73 -3.66
N VAL A 152 2.38 4.41 -3.71
CA VAL A 152 3.41 3.62 -3.00
C VAL A 152 4.39 2.92 -3.95
N LYS A 153 4.10 2.92 -5.26
CA LYS A 153 5.05 2.63 -6.35
C LYS A 153 4.61 3.42 -7.57
N LYS A 154 5.55 4.06 -8.26
CA LYS A 154 5.30 4.76 -9.52
C LYS A 154 6.09 4.11 -10.65
N ASP A 155 5.50 4.02 -11.83
CA ASP A 155 6.19 3.64 -13.06
C ASP A 155 7.41 4.55 -13.30
N LEU A 156 8.51 3.93 -13.77
CA LEU A 156 9.80 4.60 -13.91
C LEU A 156 10.03 5.17 -15.33
N THR A 157 8.95 5.49 -16.03
CA THR A 157 8.95 5.95 -17.43
C THR A 157 9.64 7.30 -17.65
N ASN A 158 10.05 8.01 -16.58
CA ASN A 158 10.76 9.28 -16.65
C ASN A 158 12.29 9.10 -16.53
N GLY A 159 12.87 8.28 -17.41
CA GLY A 159 14.32 8.06 -17.43
C GLY A 159 14.85 7.34 -16.18
N GLY A 160 14.02 6.50 -15.54
CA GLY A 160 14.38 5.75 -14.35
C GLY A 160 13.95 6.40 -13.02
N ASP A 161 13.41 7.63 -13.04
CA ASP A 161 12.83 8.28 -11.86
C ASP A 161 11.28 8.27 -11.86
N SER A 162 10.69 8.49 -10.69
CA SER A 162 9.22 8.57 -10.53
C SER A 162 8.64 9.92 -10.96
N GLY A 163 9.45 10.92 -11.29
CA GLY A 163 9.01 12.26 -11.66
C GLY A 163 8.35 13.03 -10.52
N ALA A 164 8.81 12.85 -9.27
CA ALA A 164 8.27 13.53 -8.08
C ALA A 164 8.43 15.05 -8.11
N SER A 165 9.26 15.58 -9.00
CA SER A 165 9.43 17.01 -9.25
C SER A 165 8.54 17.56 -10.39
N ASP A 166 7.80 16.70 -11.10
CA ASP A 166 6.92 17.10 -12.20
C ASP A 166 5.51 17.44 -11.66
N ALA A 167 5.11 18.69 -11.83
CA ALA A 167 3.80 19.18 -11.44
C ALA A 167 2.64 18.61 -12.28
N ALA A 168 2.92 17.84 -13.34
CA ALA A 168 1.94 17.16 -14.17
C ALA A 168 1.70 15.69 -13.78
N ARG A 169 2.37 15.17 -12.74
CA ARG A 169 2.22 13.78 -12.27
C ARG A 169 1.46 13.74 -10.94
N ASP A 170 0.52 12.81 -10.84
CA ASP A 170 -0.26 12.55 -9.64
C ASP A 170 0.50 11.64 -8.66
N PHE A 171 0.37 11.96 -7.38
CA PHE A 171 0.99 11.20 -6.29
C PHE A 171 0.02 10.93 -5.16
N PHE A 172 -1.01 11.75 -4.99
CA PHE A 172 -2.04 11.53 -3.99
C PHE A 172 -3.36 12.14 -4.44
N GLY A 173 -4.42 11.81 -3.73
CA GLY A 173 -5.73 12.35 -4.04
C GLY A 173 -6.84 11.62 -3.32
N THR A 174 -7.99 11.60 -3.97
CA THR A 174 -9.19 10.95 -3.45
C THR A 174 -9.74 9.97 -4.46
N PHE A 175 -10.45 8.98 -3.94
CA PHE A 175 -11.09 7.91 -4.68
C PHE A 175 -12.53 7.79 -4.20
N ASN A 176 -13.44 7.45 -5.11
CA ASN A 176 -14.81 7.12 -4.77
C ASN A 176 -15.26 5.84 -5.49
N TYR A 177 -15.92 4.95 -4.76
CA TYR A 177 -16.62 3.79 -5.28
C TYR A 177 -18.10 3.94 -4.98
N ASP A 178 -18.92 4.05 -6.02
CA ASP A 178 -20.38 4.06 -5.93
C ASP A 178 -20.88 2.61 -6.01
N PHE A 179 -21.47 2.13 -4.92
CA PHE A 179 -21.91 0.73 -4.81
C PHE A 179 -23.07 0.42 -5.75
N ALA A 180 -24.01 1.36 -5.91
CA ALA A 180 -25.22 1.16 -6.69
C ALA A 180 -24.94 1.00 -8.19
N SER A 181 -23.96 1.72 -8.71
CA SER A 181 -23.55 1.71 -10.12
C SER A 181 -22.27 0.90 -10.38
N SER A 182 -21.55 0.50 -9.32
CA SER A 182 -20.23 -0.12 -9.38
C SER A 182 -19.24 0.71 -10.21
N VAL A 183 -19.33 2.03 -10.06
CA VAL A 183 -18.47 3.00 -10.74
C VAL A 183 -17.41 3.49 -9.78
N THR A 184 -16.17 3.47 -10.25
CA THR A 184 -15.02 4.04 -9.57
C THR A 184 -14.63 5.38 -10.19
N THR A 185 -14.30 6.37 -9.38
CA THR A 185 -13.76 7.66 -9.85
C THR A 185 -12.57 8.10 -9.02
N LEU A 186 -11.68 8.89 -9.63
CA LEU A 186 -10.60 9.62 -8.96
C LEU A 186 -10.91 11.13 -9.01
N PRO A 187 -11.81 11.63 -8.15
CA PRO A 187 -12.34 12.99 -8.26
C PRO A 187 -11.29 14.07 -7.96
N GLU A 188 -10.27 13.76 -7.17
CA GLU A 188 -9.16 14.66 -6.87
C GLU A 188 -7.84 13.95 -7.15
N LEU A 189 -7.02 14.55 -8.00
CA LEU A 189 -5.66 14.10 -8.30
C LEU A 189 -4.71 15.26 -8.05
N ARG A 190 -3.58 15.03 -7.37
CA ARG A 190 -2.63 16.10 -7.01
C ARG A 190 -1.18 15.67 -7.17
N ALA A 191 -0.36 16.62 -7.61
CA ALA A 191 1.08 16.50 -7.59
C ALA A 191 1.64 16.85 -6.19
N ILE A 192 2.77 16.25 -5.82
CA ILE A 192 3.53 16.57 -4.59
C ILE A 192 4.55 17.69 -4.80
N THR A 193 4.36 18.56 -5.80
CA THR A 193 5.21 19.74 -5.99
C THR A 193 4.70 20.93 -5.18
N SER A 194 5.45 22.05 -5.20
CA SER A 194 5.10 23.25 -4.44
C SER A 194 3.66 23.71 -4.72
N GLY A 195 2.88 23.90 -3.65
CA GLY A 195 1.48 24.30 -3.72
C GLY A 195 0.48 23.18 -4.02
N PHE A 196 0.96 21.94 -4.19
CA PHE A 196 0.13 20.73 -4.38
C PHE A 196 -0.95 20.90 -5.47
N PRO A 197 -0.56 21.26 -6.71
CA PRO A 197 -1.52 21.62 -7.75
C PRO A 197 -2.47 20.46 -8.06
N SER A 198 -3.75 20.80 -8.23
CA SER A 198 -4.77 19.86 -8.71
C SER A 198 -4.54 19.53 -10.18
N LEU A 199 -4.78 18.27 -10.52
CA LEU A 199 -4.74 17.72 -11.85
C LEU A 199 -6.17 17.41 -12.30
N THR A 200 -6.34 17.19 -13.60
CA THR A 200 -7.64 16.81 -14.16
C THR A 200 -8.06 15.47 -13.57
N SER A 201 -9.25 15.40 -12.97
CA SER A 201 -9.84 14.15 -12.49
C SER A 201 -9.95 13.12 -13.61
N ASP A 202 -9.80 11.84 -13.27
CA ASP A 202 -9.91 10.74 -14.21
C ASP A 202 -11.05 9.78 -13.80
N PRO A 203 -12.12 9.64 -14.61
CA PRO A 203 -13.10 8.61 -14.36
C PRO A 203 -12.54 7.24 -14.79
N LEU A 204 -12.56 6.28 -13.88
CA LEU A 204 -12.35 4.89 -14.26
C LEU A 204 -13.65 4.35 -14.88
N PRO A 205 -13.58 3.39 -15.81
CA PRO A 205 -14.79 2.74 -16.33
C PRO A 205 -15.56 2.03 -15.21
N ALA A 206 -16.80 1.61 -15.47
CA ALA A 206 -17.52 0.75 -14.52
C ALA A 206 -16.87 -0.63 -14.46
N ALA A 207 -16.81 -1.25 -13.29
CA ALA A 207 -16.39 -2.64 -13.13
C ALA A 207 -17.23 -3.34 -12.06
N THR A 208 -17.35 -4.66 -12.19
CA THR A 208 -18.02 -5.48 -11.18
C THR A 208 -17.00 -5.90 -10.14
N CYS A 209 -17.30 -5.66 -8.86
CA CYS A 209 -16.49 -6.19 -7.78
C CYS A 209 -16.85 -7.66 -7.53
N ALA A 210 -15.86 -8.54 -7.47
CA ALA A 210 -16.01 -9.91 -7.02
C ALA A 210 -14.94 -10.23 -5.97
N SER A 211 -15.35 -10.73 -4.80
CA SER A 211 -14.43 -11.12 -3.71
C SER A 211 -13.47 -10.02 -3.25
N GLY A 212 -13.89 -8.75 -3.32
CA GLY A 212 -13.06 -7.59 -3.01
C GLY A 212 -12.19 -7.11 -4.17
N ILE A 213 -12.32 -7.69 -5.37
CA ILE A 213 -11.48 -7.35 -6.53
C ILE A 213 -12.34 -6.70 -7.62
N LEU A 214 -11.95 -5.50 -8.05
CA LEU A 214 -12.44 -4.85 -9.26
C LEU A 214 -11.37 -4.93 -10.34
N THR A 215 -11.74 -5.42 -11.52
CA THR A 215 -10.81 -5.55 -12.66
C THR A 215 -11.26 -4.67 -13.82
N PHE A 216 -10.33 -3.90 -14.36
CA PHE A 216 -10.42 -3.13 -15.59
C PHE A 216 -9.41 -3.66 -16.61
N THR A 217 -9.38 -3.08 -17.82
CA THR A 217 -8.44 -3.52 -18.87
C THR A 217 -6.98 -3.44 -18.43
N ASP A 218 -6.56 -2.32 -17.81
CA ASP A 218 -5.17 -2.07 -17.42
C ASP A 218 -5.05 -1.71 -15.93
N THR A 219 -6.02 -2.13 -15.11
CA THR A 219 -6.08 -1.76 -13.70
C THR A 219 -6.80 -2.82 -12.87
N ILE A 220 -6.29 -3.13 -11.67
CA ILE A 220 -6.95 -4.00 -10.69
C ILE A 220 -7.00 -3.29 -9.34
N LEU A 221 -8.16 -3.28 -8.68
CA LEU A 221 -8.32 -2.72 -7.34
C LEU A 221 -8.69 -3.84 -6.39
N TYR A 222 -7.98 -3.88 -5.28
CA TYR A 222 -8.25 -4.73 -4.13
C TYR A 222 -8.89 -3.84 -3.07
N LEU A 223 -10.19 -3.97 -2.88
CA LEU A 223 -10.96 -3.23 -1.90
C LEU A 223 -11.22 -4.09 -0.67
N THR A 224 -11.15 -3.45 0.49
CA THR A 224 -11.57 -4.05 1.76
C THR A 224 -12.98 -3.58 2.11
N SER A 225 -13.73 -4.41 2.84
CA SER A 225 -15.03 -4.02 3.43
C SER A 225 -14.92 -2.84 4.38
N ASN A 226 -13.71 -2.58 4.88
CA ASN A 226 -13.35 -1.58 5.87
C ASN A 226 -13.00 -0.20 5.25
N GLY A 227 -13.19 -0.03 3.94
CA GLY A 227 -12.99 1.28 3.31
C GLY A 227 -11.58 1.51 2.75
N GLY A 228 -10.67 0.54 2.86
CA GLY A 228 -9.31 0.64 2.33
C GLY A 228 -9.14 -0.10 1.00
N GLY A 229 -7.96 0.04 0.40
CA GLY A 229 -7.62 -0.75 -0.77
C GLY A 229 -6.23 -0.53 -1.34
N ILE A 230 -5.85 -1.39 -2.28
CA ILE A 230 -4.66 -1.25 -3.13
C ILE A 230 -5.13 -1.16 -4.59
N VAL A 231 -4.58 -0.21 -5.34
CA VAL A 231 -4.82 -0.08 -6.78
C VAL A 231 -3.54 -0.46 -7.49
N HIS A 232 -3.62 -1.39 -8.44
CA HIS A 232 -2.57 -1.75 -9.37
C HIS A 232 -2.91 -1.19 -10.75
N LEU A 233 -2.14 -0.21 -11.19
CA LEU A 233 -2.22 0.39 -12.53
C LEU A 233 -1.11 -0.18 -13.42
N GLY A 234 -1.35 -0.25 -14.73
CA GLY A 234 -0.35 -0.73 -15.68
C GLY A 234 -0.39 -2.23 -15.92
N THR A 235 -1.52 -2.90 -15.63
CA THR A 235 -1.62 -4.36 -15.76
C THR A 235 -1.62 -4.87 -17.21
N ALA A 236 -1.39 -3.99 -18.18
CA ALA A 236 -1.27 -4.32 -19.59
C ALA A 236 -0.03 -5.21 -19.81
N THR A 237 0.05 -5.87 -20.97
CA THR A 237 1.15 -6.79 -21.28
C THR A 237 2.27 -6.07 -22.05
N PRO A 238 3.56 -6.27 -21.71
CA PRO A 238 4.07 -7.15 -20.65
C PRO A 238 3.77 -6.58 -19.25
N ASN A 239 3.24 -7.43 -18.37
CA ASN A 239 3.15 -7.10 -16.96
C ASN A 239 4.57 -7.19 -16.41
N ASP A 240 5.23 -6.06 -16.27
CA ASP A 240 6.58 -6.01 -15.74
C ASP A 240 6.72 -4.94 -14.66
N ASP A 241 7.84 -4.99 -13.94
CA ASP A 241 8.06 -4.12 -12.81
C ASP A 241 8.28 -2.65 -13.19
N GLU A 242 8.47 -2.35 -14.48
CA GLU A 242 8.87 -1.03 -14.99
C GLU A 242 7.66 -0.12 -15.28
N ASP A 243 6.50 -0.70 -15.64
CA ASP A 243 5.27 0.04 -15.95
C ASP A 243 4.19 -0.01 -14.85
N ASP A 244 4.39 -0.85 -13.83
CA ASP A 244 3.48 -0.98 -12.69
C ASP A 244 3.50 0.25 -11.75
N SER A 245 2.32 0.77 -11.43
CA SER A 245 2.12 1.71 -10.31
C SER A 245 1.15 1.14 -9.28
N PHE A 246 1.47 1.38 -7.99
CA PHE A 246 0.63 0.95 -6.87
C PHE A 246 0.15 2.17 -6.08
N LEU A 247 -1.15 2.20 -5.79
CA LEU A 247 -1.75 3.16 -4.86
C LEU A 247 -2.20 2.41 -3.62
N PHE A 248 -2.01 3.02 -2.45
CA PHE A 248 -2.61 2.57 -1.21
C PHE A 248 -3.69 3.57 -0.80
N ALA A 249 -4.86 3.07 -0.39
CA ALA A 249 -6.01 3.87 -0.04
C ALA A 249 -6.56 3.54 1.35
N LEU A 250 -7.00 4.59 2.06
CA LEU A 250 -7.69 4.51 3.34
C LEU A 250 -9.02 5.27 3.27
N SER A 251 -10.01 4.81 4.03
CA SER A 251 -11.29 5.50 4.15
C SER A 251 -11.11 6.91 4.69
N GLN A 252 -11.87 7.88 4.19
CA GLN A 252 -11.81 9.25 4.68
C GLN A 252 -12.35 9.37 6.11
N LYS A 253 -11.53 9.89 7.02
CA LYS A 253 -11.91 10.25 8.39
C LYS A 253 -11.29 11.59 8.74
N ALA A 254 -12.10 12.48 9.32
CA ALA A 254 -11.61 13.81 9.71
C ALA A 254 -10.56 13.69 10.82
N ILE A 255 -9.44 14.39 10.66
CA ILE A 255 -8.39 14.47 11.68
C ILE A 255 -8.76 15.53 12.71
N THR A 256 -9.44 16.61 12.31
CA THR A 256 -9.89 17.75 13.12
C THR A 256 -8.79 18.60 13.76
N ASN A 257 -7.70 18.00 14.26
CA ASN A 257 -6.52 18.69 14.76
C ASN A 257 -5.27 17.81 14.55
N VAL A 258 -4.16 18.40 14.12
CA VAL A 258 -2.90 17.68 13.91
C VAL A 258 -2.39 16.98 15.18
N SER A 259 -2.71 17.49 16.37
CA SER A 259 -2.37 16.82 17.64
C SER A 259 -3.09 15.48 17.84
N ASN A 260 -4.14 15.19 17.07
CA ASN A 260 -4.74 13.86 17.06
C ASN A 260 -3.79 12.80 16.51
N LEU A 261 -2.70 13.20 15.83
CA LEU A 261 -1.63 12.34 15.32
C LEU A 261 -0.45 12.22 16.30
N ASP A 262 -0.58 12.67 17.55
CA ASP A 262 0.49 12.55 18.55
C ASP A 262 0.62 11.10 19.02
N ALA A 263 1.74 10.44 18.71
CA ALA A 263 2.09 9.09 19.16
C ALA A 263 3.54 8.75 18.79
N SER A 264 4.00 7.59 19.26
CA SER A 264 5.14 6.87 18.69
C SER A 264 4.65 5.86 17.67
N TYR A 265 5.38 5.72 16.57
CA TYR A 265 5.00 4.96 15.39
C TYR A 265 6.13 4.03 14.97
N ALA A 266 5.74 2.84 14.52
CA ALA A 266 6.57 1.98 13.68
C ALA A 266 6.13 2.14 12.23
N GLY A 267 7.06 2.00 11.30
CA GLY A 267 6.73 2.16 9.90
C GLY A 267 7.71 1.52 8.95
N ILE A 268 7.33 1.56 7.68
CA ILE A 268 8.13 1.11 6.56
C ILE A 268 8.32 2.30 5.60
N LEU A 269 9.57 2.56 5.27
CA LEU A 269 10.00 3.53 4.27
C LEU A 269 10.31 2.79 2.98
N PHE A 270 9.85 3.34 1.86
CA PHE A 270 10.49 3.15 0.56
C PHE A 270 11.05 4.50 0.11
N ASP A 271 12.34 4.56 -0.21
CA ASP A 271 12.99 5.73 -0.82
C ASP A 271 13.67 5.33 -2.12
N GLN A 272 13.17 5.84 -3.24
CA GLN A 272 13.73 5.57 -4.56
C GLN A 272 15.17 6.09 -4.69
N ASN A 273 15.55 7.12 -3.95
CA ASN A 273 16.90 7.69 -4.01
C ASN A 273 17.94 6.85 -3.26
N ALA A 274 17.52 5.93 -2.39
CA ALA A 274 18.43 5.05 -1.70
C ALA A 274 19.09 4.04 -2.66
N THR A 275 20.20 3.45 -2.21
CA THR A 275 20.91 2.42 -2.95
C THR A 275 19.97 1.26 -3.28
N VAL A 276 20.08 0.70 -4.48
CA VAL A 276 19.44 -0.59 -4.84
C VAL A 276 19.89 -1.65 -3.82
N GLY A 277 18.94 -2.38 -3.25
CA GLY A 277 19.04 -3.29 -2.11
C GLY A 277 18.66 -2.66 -0.77
N GLU A 278 18.63 -1.32 -0.69
CA GLU A 278 18.43 -0.54 0.54
C GLU A 278 17.22 0.41 0.45
N GLN A 279 16.43 0.32 -0.61
CA GLN A 279 15.31 1.24 -0.84
C GLN A 279 14.19 1.06 0.18
N ILE A 280 14.08 -0.12 0.80
CA ILE A 280 13.08 -0.37 1.85
C ILE A 280 13.74 -0.47 3.22
N GLN A 281 13.31 0.38 4.14
CA GLN A 281 13.90 0.46 5.48
C GLN A 281 12.81 0.44 6.56
N PRO A 282 13.02 -0.27 7.68
CA PRO A 282 12.15 -0.14 8.83
C PRO A 282 12.48 1.17 9.53
N ILE A 283 11.46 1.92 9.91
CA ILE A 283 11.64 3.23 10.55
C ILE A 283 10.77 3.34 11.79
N ALA A 284 11.19 4.18 12.74
CA ALA A 284 10.34 4.58 13.85
C ALA A 284 10.35 6.10 13.99
N LEU A 285 9.20 6.64 14.36
CA LEU A 285 8.91 8.07 14.36
C LEU A 285 8.14 8.42 15.65
N THR A 286 8.42 9.58 16.23
CA THR A 286 7.57 10.17 17.27
C THR A 286 7.03 11.50 16.79
N CYS A 287 5.72 11.68 16.89
CA CYS A 287 5.01 12.90 16.50
C CYS A 287 4.50 13.68 17.70
N THR A 288 4.61 15.00 17.64
CA THR A 288 4.01 15.93 18.61
C THR A 288 3.56 17.19 17.89
N SER A 289 2.25 17.43 17.88
CA SER A 289 1.57 18.57 17.26
C SER A 289 2.02 18.82 15.82
N GLY A 290 2.12 17.73 15.03
CA GLY A 290 2.51 17.79 13.62
C GLY A 290 4.01 17.86 13.35
N SER A 291 4.85 18.03 14.37
CA SER A 291 6.30 17.88 14.26
C SER A 291 6.66 16.44 14.61
N CYS A 292 7.24 15.71 13.66
CA CYS A 292 7.63 14.33 13.85
C CYS A 292 9.11 14.12 13.58
N THR A 293 9.76 13.33 14.43
CA THR A 293 11.19 13.03 14.31
C THR A 293 11.43 11.53 14.39
N GLY A 294 12.29 10.99 13.53
CA GLY A 294 12.50 9.56 13.44
C GLY A 294 13.78 9.17 12.74
N ASN A 295 14.08 7.88 12.76
CA ASN A 295 15.22 7.30 12.05
C ASN A 295 14.93 5.85 11.64
N ILE A 296 15.87 5.26 10.92
CA ILE A 296 15.93 3.84 10.60
C ILE A 296 16.05 3.02 11.89
N VAL A 297 15.34 1.91 11.95
CA VAL A 297 15.39 0.91 13.01
C VAL A 297 16.48 -0.11 12.70
N ASP A 298 17.40 -0.35 13.63
CA ASP A 298 18.45 -1.38 13.48
C ASP A 298 18.07 -2.72 14.13
N ASP A 299 17.20 -2.69 15.14
CA ASP A 299 16.62 -3.86 15.78
C ASP A 299 15.10 -3.78 15.83
N ILE A 300 14.45 -4.54 14.94
CA ILE A 300 13.00 -4.63 14.82
C ILE A 300 12.32 -5.17 16.08
N THR A 301 13.03 -5.91 16.95
CA THR A 301 12.46 -6.49 18.16
C THR A 301 12.27 -5.42 19.22
N THR A 302 13.29 -4.58 19.40
CA THR A 302 13.31 -3.53 20.42
C THR A 302 12.82 -2.18 19.89
N GLY A 303 12.81 -1.98 18.57
CA GLY A 303 12.57 -0.67 17.95
C GLY A 303 13.75 0.28 18.10
N SER A 304 14.96 -0.25 18.36
CA SER A 304 16.15 0.57 18.49
C SER A 304 16.48 1.27 17.18
N LEU A 305 16.93 2.52 17.27
CA LEU A 305 17.25 3.36 16.13
C LEU A 305 18.74 3.32 15.83
N VAL A 306 19.08 3.35 14.54
CA VAL A 306 20.45 3.65 14.09
C VAL A 306 20.89 5.00 14.69
N SER A 307 22.12 5.06 15.20
CA SER A 307 22.71 6.32 15.68
C SER A 307 22.99 7.28 14.52
N GLY A 308 22.56 8.53 14.59
CA GLY A 308 22.87 9.53 13.56
C GLY A 308 21.89 10.69 13.51
N SER A 309 21.86 11.37 12.35
CA SER A 309 20.88 12.41 12.05
C SER A 309 19.47 11.83 12.03
N LEU A 310 18.51 12.62 12.50
CA LEU A 310 17.08 12.28 12.45
C LEU A 310 16.43 12.93 11.24
N ALA A 311 15.54 12.21 10.58
CA ALA A 311 14.61 12.79 9.63
C ALA A 311 13.52 13.57 10.40
N ASN A 312 13.14 14.73 9.88
CA ASN A 312 12.06 15.55 10.43
C ASN A 312 10.93 15.63 9.42
N ILE A 313 9.73 15.21 9.82
CA ILE A 313 8.48 15.40 9.09
C ILE A 313 7.70 16.51 9.79
N ASN A 314 7.33 17.55 9.04
CA ASN A 314 6.54 18.67 9.56
C ASN A 314 5.21 18.73 8.80
N LEU A 315 4.12 18.36 9.48
CA LEU A 315 2.75 18.39 8.98
C LEU A 315 2.17 19.80 9.15
N ILE A 316 2.64 20.73 8.33
CA ILE A 316 2.33 22.16 8.41
C ILE A 316 1.06 22.57 7.63
N GLY A 317 0.51 21.68 6.82
CA GLY A 317 -0.71 21.91 6.07
C GLY A 317 -1.93 22.03 6.98
N THR A 318 -2.95 22.75 6.51
CA THR A 318 -4.26 22.74 7.19
C THR A 318 -4.86 21.34 7.09
N VAL A 319 -5.08 20.69 8.23
CA VAL A 319 -5.79 19.40 8.32
C VAL A 319 -7.09 19.44 7.53
N ASP A 320 -7.40 18.35 6.84
CA ASP A 320 -8.67 18.13 6.15
C ASP A 320 -9.00 19.18 5.04
N SER A 321 -8.02 20.01 4.64
CA SER A 321 -8.26 21.12 3.68
C SER A 321 -8.46 20.68 2.24
N ILE A 322 -7.92 19.52 1.85
CA ILE A 322 -8.12 18.90 0.54
C ILE A 322 -9.30 17.92 0.63
N ALA A 323 -9.24 17.00 1.59
CA ALA A 323 -10.33 16.11 1.96
C ALA A 323 -10.11 15.63 3.40
N ASN A 324 -11.16 15.13 4.04
CA ASN A 324 -11.06 14.53 5.37
C ASN A 324 -10.01 13.43 5.39
N GLY A 325 -9.05 13.52 6.31
CA GLY A 325 -7.96 12.56 6.45
C GLY A 325 -6.73 12.93 5.66
N LEU A 326 -6.73 14.00 4.85
CA LEU A 326 -5.54 14.49 4.16
C LEU A 326 -4.87 15.64 4.92
N ILE A 327 -3.55 15.58 4.96
CA ILE A 327 -2.70 16.65 5.48
C ILE A 327 -1.43 16.74 4.62
N THR A 328 -0.97 17.95 4.36
CA THR A 328 0.28 18.20 3.63
C THR A 328 1.37 18.67 4.57
N GLY A 329 2.61 18.57 4.12
CA GLY A 329 3.76 18.93 4.92
C GLY A 329 5.07 18.91 4.14
N THR A 330 6.15 18.78 4.89
CA THR A 330 7.50 18.63 4.36
C THR A 330 8.24 17.53 5.10
N ILE A 331 9.15 16.86 4.41
CA ILE A 331 10.18 16.02 5.02
C ILE A 331 11.54 16.71 4.86
N SER A 332 12.40 16.57 5.85
CA SER A 332 13.78 17.05 5.78
C SER A 332 14.73 16.05 6.40
N PHE A 333 15.89 15.90 5.77
CA PHE A 333 17.03 15.17 6.29
C PHE A 333 18.24 16.10 6.16
N ASP A 334 18.94 16.33 7.27
CA ASP A 334 19.94 17.39 7.39
C ASP A 334 19.43 18.79 6.93
N SER A 335 19.88 19.28 5.78
CA SER A 335 19.52 20.61 5.24
C SER A 335 18.66 20.55 3.98
N THR A 336 18.36 19.35 3.49
CA THR A 336 17.56 19.14 2.29
C THR A 336 16.09 18.95 2.66
N THR A 337 15.17 19.30 1.75
CA THR A 337 13.74 19.28 2.04
C THR A 337 12.94 18.89 0.81
N GLY A 338 11.98 18.00 1.04
CA GLY A 338 10.98 17.56 0.06
C GLY A 338 9.57 17.88 0.54
N ASN A 339 8.65 18.09 -0.42
CA ASN A 339 7.23 18.20 -0.12
C ASN A 339 6.64 16.83 0.21
N LEU A 340 5.59 16.82 1.01
CA LEU A 340 4.94 15.61 1.52
C LEU A 340 3.42 15.79 1.51
N ALA A 341 2.69 14.73 1.14
CA ALA A 341 1.27 14.60 1.38
C ALA A 341 1.00 13.30 2.11
N CYS A 342 0.13 13.35 3.13
CA CYS A 342 -0.22 12.21 3.96
C CYS A 342 -1.73 12.03 4.00
N MET A 343 -2.16 10.78 3.98
CA MET A 343 -3.45 10.37 4.51
C MET A 343 -3.28 9.84 5.93
N ALA A 344 -4.26 10.08 6.79
CA ALA A 344 -4.23 9.67 8.18
C ALA A 344 -5.58 9.10 8.64
N ASP A 345 -5.51 8.11 9.52
CA ASP A 345 -6.63 7.57 10.28
C ASP A 345 -6.27 7.67 11.77
N ILE A 346 -7.10 8.36 12.57
CA ILE A 346 -6.84 8.57 13.99
C ILE A 346 -7.38 7.43 14.88
N ASP A 347 -8.19 6.54 14.31
CA ASP A 347 -8.79 5.40 14.99
C ASP A 347 -9.16 4.31 13.96
N SER A 348 -8.13 3.59 13.52
CA SER A 348 -8.23 2.49 12.56
C SER A 348 -9.22 1.45 13.07
N LEU A 349 -10.39 1.36 12.44
CA LEU A 349 -11.47 0.42 12.77
C LEU A 349 -11.85 0.36 14.26
N GLY A 350 -11.73 1.46 15.00
CA GLY A 350 -12.07 1.49 16.42
C GLY A 350 -11.04 0.79 17.32
N THR A 351 -9.86 0.45 16.80
CA THR A 351 -8.79 -0.21 17.56
C THR A 351 -7.98 0.75 18.44
N GLY A 352 -8.18 2.06 18.28
CA GLY A 352 -7.35 3.10 18.89
C GLY A 352 -6.01 3.30 18.21
N LYS A 353 -5.69 2.53 17.16
CA LYS A 353 -4.47 2.66 16.38
C LYS A 353 -4.57 3.80 15.39
N LYS A 354 -3.52 4.59 15.31
CA LYS A 354 -3.38 5.68 14.34
C LYS A 354 -2.54 5.20 13.16
N ILE A 355 -2.94 5.60 11.96
CA ILE A 355 -2.23 5.30 10.72
C ILE A 355 -1.85 6.64 10.08
N ILE A 356 -0.61 6.75 9.61
CA ILE A 356 -0.18 7.84 8.75
C ILE A 356 0.51 7.21 7.54
N SER A 357 -0.02 7.43 6.35
CA SER A 357 0.60 6.98 5.10
C SER A 357 0.87 8.19 4.23
N CYS A 358 2.13 8.37 3.84
CA CYS A 358 2.55 9.53 3.09
C CYS A 358 3.31 9.16 1.83
N VAL A 359 3.27 10.08 0.89
CA VAL A 359 4.08 10.12 -0.31
C VAL A 359 4.71 11.50 -0.43
N GLY A 360 5.98 11.55 -0.81
CA GLY A 360 6.67 12.82 -0.93
C GLY A 360 7.91 12.74 -1.80
N GLN A 361 8.60 13.87 -1.88
CA GLN A 361 9.86 14.02 -2.59
C GLN A 361 10.99 13.55 -1.67
N SER A 362 11.87 12.68 -2.16
CA SER A 362 13.05 12.27 -1.40
C SER A 362 13.90 13.52 -1.12
N PRO A 363 14.22 13.85 0.15
CA PRO A 363 14.89 15.11 0.48
C PRO A 363 16.17 15.35 -0.31
N ASP A 364 16.96 14.31 -0.54
CA ASP A 364 18.25 14.40 -1.22
C ASP A 364 18.15 14.48 -2.75
N ASN A 365 17.00 14.07 -3.31
CA ASN A 365 16.70 14.22 -4.72
C ASN A 365 15.20 14.31 -4.97
N ASN A 366 14.70 15.54 -5.13
CA ASN A 366 13.27 15.79 -5.29
C ASN A 366 12.65 15.25 -6.60
N ALA A 367 13.44 14.70 -7.53
CA ALA A 367 12.91 13.96 -8.68
C ALA A 367 12.49 12.53 -8.30
N ASN A 368 13.07 11.98 -7.25
CA ASN A 368 12.74 10.67 -6.70
C ASN A 368 11.62 10.78 -5.66
N MET A 369 10.75 9.78 -5.63
CA MET A 369 9.71 9.69 -4.61
C MET A 369 10.22 8.91 -3.41
N PHE A 370 9.61 9.17 -2.28
CA PHE A 370 9.58 8.23 -1.18
C PHE A 370 8.12 8.05 -0.74
N ASN A 371 7.84 6.93 -0.10
CA ASN A 371 6.60 6.71 0.62
C ASN A 371 6.87 6.07 1.97
N VAL A 372 6.03 6.41 2.94
CA VAL A 372 6.10 5.90 4.30
C VAL A 372 4.72 5.47 4.75
N ILE A 373 4.65 4.36 5.49
CA ILE A 373 3.44 3.97 6.20
C ILE A 373 3.81 3.74 7.66
N PHE A 374 3.09 4.42 8.55
CA PHE A 374 3.26 4.42 9.98
C PHE A 374 2.02 3.90 10.68
N VAL A 375 2.22 3.07 11.71
CA VAL A 375 1.18 2.59 12.61
C VAL A 375 1.61 2.88 14.05
N SER A 376 0.74 3.48 14.86
CA SER A 376 1.06 3.83 16.24
C SER A 376 1.34 2.57 17.07
N ILE A 377 2.41 2.58 17.86
CA ILE A 377 2.85 1.46 18.71
C ILE A 377 1.91 1.20 19.87
#